data_AF-A0ABD2X884-F1
#
_entry.id   AF-A0ABD2X884-F1
#
_cell.length_a   1.000
_cell.length_b   1.000
_cell.length_c   1.000
_cell.angle_alpha   90.00
_cell.angle_beta   90.00
_cell.angle_gamma   90.00
#
_symmetry.space_group_name_H-M   'P 1'
#
loop_
_entity.id
_entity.type
_entity.pdbx_description
1 polymer ?
#
loop_
_entity_poly.entity_id
_entity_poly.type
_entity_poly.pdbx_seq_one_letter_code
_entity_poly.pdbx_strand_id
1 'polypeptide(L)'
;MNMDSRIPKNAAYYSNPPMHWSLGLIASINDPASILEEDDYTFVIKDYYPKARFHYLILPKKDIPSIEKVTRDDLQILKHMESVAHKFVQKHENEQFQIGYHALPHMHRLHLHVISTDFDSPYLKTKKHWNTFMTPYFIPSEDVCKQVEKYGYVNIDVQKYEAYLRTSLKCHKCPNLFTNIAGLKEHLMDHN
;
A
#
# COMPACT_ATOMS: atom_id res chain seq x y z
N MET A 1 48.35 -0.44 45.42
CA MET A 1 47.22 0.14 46.18
C MET A 1 46.72 1.36 45.41
N ASN A 2 45.45 1.31 45.02
CA ASN A 2 44.58 2.33 44.39
C ASN A 2 45.20 3.60 43.79
N MET A 3 44.99 3.78 42.48
CA MET A 3 44.63 5.08 41.92
C MET A 3 43.40 4.94 41.03
N ASP A 4 42.31 5.53 41.50
CA ASP A 4 41.06 5.83 40.82
C ASP A 4 41.34 6.84 39.69
N SER A 5 41.03 6.49 38.44
CA SER A 5 40.88 7.48 37.36
C SER A 5 39.56 7.21 36.64
N ARG A 6 38.53 7.91 37.10
CA ARG A 6 37.20 8.01 36.51
C ARG A 6 37.29 8.35 35.02
N ILE A 7 36.78 7.44 34.19
CA ILE A 7 36.43 7.72 32.80
C ILE A 7 35.19 8.63 32.80
N PRO A 8 35.16 9.75 32.07
CA PRO A 8 33.95 10.56 31.96
C PRO A 8 32.88 9.78 31.20
N LYS A 9 31.74 9.54 31.87
CA LYS A 9 30.48 9.19 31.22
C LYS A 9 30.02 10.41 30.45
N ASN A 10 30.12 10.40 29.12
CA ASN A 10 29.21 11.06 28.16
C ASN A 10 29.71 10.83 26.74
N ALA A 11 29.60 9.58 26.25
CA ALA A 11 29.38 9.36 24.84
C ALA A 11 27.85 9.34 24.66
N ALA A 12 27.27 10.50 24.38
CA ALA A 12 25.89 10.56 23.93
C ALA A 12 25.82 9.77 22.62
N TYR A 13 25.21 8.59 22.69
CA TYR A 13 24.79 7.86 21.51
C TYR A 13 23.88 8.81 20.72
N TYR A 14 24.34 9.26 19.55
CA TYR A 14 23.48 9.85 18.55
C TYR A 14 22.57 8.76 18.01
N SER A 15 21.57 8.36 18.79
CA SER A 15 20.42 7.62 18.26
C SER A 15 19.67 8.61 17.39
N ASN A 16 19.78 8.45 16.07
CA ASN A 16 18.86 9.09 15.14
C ASN A 16 17.44 8.86 15.67
N PRO A 17 16.60 9.92 15.78
CA PRO A 17 15.25 9.76 16.28
C PRO A 17 14.53 8.67 15.48
N PRO A 18 13.70 7.83 16.12
CA PRO A 18 13.02 6.75 15.43
C PRO A 18 12.21 7.34 14.28
N MET A 19 12.46 6.80 13.07
CA MET A 19 11.82 7.27 11.86
C MET A 19 10.30 7.19 12.03
N HIS A 20 9.59 8.29 11.76
CA HIS A 20 8.13 8.31 11.89
C HIS A 20 7.53 7.22 10.99
N TRP A 21 6.59 6.42 11.52
CA TRP A 21 6.08 5.21 10.86
C TRP A 21 5.55 5.45 9.43
N SER A 22 5.03 6.65 9.15
CA SER A 22 4.54 7.03 7.81
C SER A 22 5.64 7.08 6.74
N LEU A 23 6.91 7.15 7.15
CA LEU A 23 8.07 7.14 6.25
C LEU A 23 8.56 5.71 5.95
N GLY A 24 7.91 4.66 6.46
CA GLY A 24 8.36 3.27 6.30
C GLY A 24 8.59 2.83 4.85
N LEU A 25 7.83 3.37 3.89
CA LEU A 25 8.06 3.11 2.46
C LEU A 25 9.40 3.69 1.98
N ILE A 26 9.79 4.86 2.48
CA ILE A 26 11.09 5.49 2.18
C ILE A 26 12.23 4.63 2.71
N ALA A 27 12.11 4.11 3.94
CA ALA A 27 13.10 3.16 4.46
C ALA A 27 13.18 1.90 3.59
N SER A 28 12.04 1.38 3.14
CA SER A 28 11.98 0.16 2.32
C SER A 28 12.65 0.35 0.95
N ILE A 29 12.42 1.48 0.26
CA ILE A 29 13.05 1.73 -1.06
C ILE A 29 14.54 2.11 -0.96
N ASN A 30 15.02 2.46 0.23
CA ASN A 30 16.45 2.71 0.49
C ASN A 30 17.19 1.47 1.00
N ASP A 31 16.49 0.36 1.22
CA ASP A 31 17.06 -0.92 1.60
C ASP A 31 17.02 -1.88 0.40
N PRO A 32 18.18 -2.19 -0.23
CA PRO A 32 18.23 -3.12 -1.36
C PRO A 32 17.64 -4.50 -1.06
N ALA A 33 17.64 -4.95 0.20
CA ALA A 33 17.06 -6.24 0.58
C ALA A 33 15.53 -6.26 0.53
N SER A 34 14.89 -5.09 0.54
CA SER A 34 13.44 -4.93 0.47
C SER A 34 12.92 -4.83 -0.98
N ILE A 35 13.82 -4.62 -1.95
CA ILE A 35 13.49 -4.46 -3.38
C ILE A 35 13.42 -5.83 -4.07
N LEU A 36 12.29 -6.11 -4.71
CA LEU A 36 12.10 -7.30 -5.55
C LEU A 36 12.60 -7.07 -6.98
N GLU A 37 12.19 -5.94 -7.56
CA GLU A 37 12.59 -5.51 -8.90
C GLU A 37 12.73 -4.00 -8.89
N GLU A 38 13.67 -3.52 -9.70
CA GLU A 38 13.95 -2.11 -9.92
C GLU A 38 14.20 -1.90 -11.41
N ASP A 39 13.62 -0.83 -11.96
CA ASP A 39 13.96 -0.33 -13.28
C ASP A 39 14.32 1.16 -13.21
N ASP A 40 14.50 1.82 -14.35
CA ASP A 40 14.90 3.23 -14.42
C ASP A 40 13.88 4.18 -13.76
N TYR A 41 12.64 3.74 -13.54
CA TYR A 41 11.53 4.59 -13.14
C TYR A 41 10.86 4.17 -11.83
N THR A 42 10.97 2.92 -11.42
CA THR A 42 10.18 2.33 -10.33
C THR A 42 10.96 1.36 -9.46
N PHE A 43 10.49 1.25 -8.23
CA PHE A 43 10.82 0.18 -7.30
C PHE A 43 9.58 -0.72 -7.11
N VAL A 44 9.79 -2.02 -7.03
CA VAL A 44 8.77 -2.98 -6.59
C VAL A 44 9.21 -3.64 -5.30
N ILE A 45 8.37 -3.55 -4.27
CA ILE A 45 8.64 -4.15 -2.95
C ILE A 45 7.48 -5.06 -2.54
N LYS A 46 7.72 -5.99 -1.61
CA LYS A 46 6.61 -6.67 -0.90
C LYS A 46 6.06 -5.74 0.16
N ASP A 47 4.73 -5.71 0.32
CA ASP A 47 4.13 -5.08 1.50
C ASP A 47 4.57 -5.85 2.75
N TYR A 48 5.09 -5.14 3.76
CA TYR A 48 5.57 -5.75 5.01
C TYR A 48 4.43 -6.35 5.85
N TYR A 49 3.21 -5.84 5.68
CA TYR A 49 2.00 -6.28 6.34
C TYR A 49 0.93 -6.66 5.30
N PRO A 50 1.19 -7.67 4.46
CA PRO A 50 0.40 -7.98 3.27
C PRO A 50 -1.06 -8.30 3.65
N LYS A 51 -2.06 -7.87 2.87
CA LYS A 51 -3.49 -8.09 3.20
C LYS A 51 -4.12 -9.29 2.48
N ALA A 52 -3.35 -9.94 1.61
CA ALA A 52 -3.67 -11.17 0.89
C ALA A 52 -2.38 -11.98 0.71
N ARG A 53 -2.46 -13.16 0.09
CA ARG A 53 -1.29 -14.02 -0.19
C ARG A 53 -0.22 -13.29 -1.00
N PHE A 54 -0.62 -12.49 -1.97
CA PHE A 54 0.27 -11.64 -2.75
C PHE A 54 -0.11 -10.19 -2.56
N HIS A 55 0.83 -9.38 -2.06
CA HIS A 55 0.64 -7.94 -1.92
C HIS A 55 1.96 -7.22 -2.18
N TYR A 56 2.05 -6.60 -3.35
CA TYR A 56 3.19 -5.81 -3.78
C TYR A 56 2.84 -4.33 -3.79
N LEU A 57 3.88 -3.50 -3.61
CA LEU A 57 3.79 -2.06 -3.76
C LEU A 57 4.76 -1.63 -4.85
N ILE A 58 4.26 -0.88 -5.83
CA ILE A 58 5.09 -0.25 -6.87
C ILE A 58 5.19 1.22 -6.53
N LEU A 59 6.42 1.74 -6.45
CA LEU A 59 6.70 3.13 -6.12
C LEU A 59 7.49 3.78 -7.25
N PRO A 60 7.14 5.01 -7.67
CA PRO A 60 7.97 5.74 -8.61
C PRO A 60 9.28 6.17 -7.93
N LYS A 61 10.37 6.25 -8.71
CA LYS A 61 11.61 6.92 -8.31
C LYS A 61 11.41 8.43 -8.19
N LYS A 62 10.55 9.01 -9.03
CA LYS A 62 10.10 10.41 -8.93
C LYS A 62 9.48 10.67 -7.57
N ASP A 63 9.81 11.79 -6.94
CA ASP A 63 9.27 12.13 -5.62
C ASP A 63 7.82 12.65 -5.70
N ILE A 64 6.84 11.74 -5.67
CA ILE A 64 5.41 12.04 -5.56
C ILE A 64 4.93 11.70 -4.13
N PRO A 65 4.46 12.67 -3.33
CA PRO A 65 4.08 12.44 -1.93
C PRO A 65 2.89 11.50 -1.73
N SER A 66 1.85 11.64 -2.56
CA SER A 66 0.59 10.88 -2.46
C SER A 66 -0.23 11.01 -3.75
N ILE A 67 -1.32 10.25 -3.85
CA ILE A 67 -2.24 10.29 -5.00
C ILE A 67 -2.88 11.69 -5.21
N GLU A 68 -3.13 12.44 -4.14
CA GLU A 68 -3.66 13.81 -4.21
C GLU A 68 -2.67 14.81 -4.85
N LYS A 69 -1.39 14.46 -4.88
CA LYS A 69 -0.31 15.31 -5.44
C LYS A 69 0.08 14.94 -6.86
N VAL A 70 -0.59 13.96 -7.45
CA VAL A 70 -0.41 13.56 -8.84
C VAL A 70 -0.90 14.69 -9.75
N THR A 71 -0.09 14.98 -10.76
CA THR A 71 -0.34 16.00 -11.79
C THR A 71 -0.36 15.38 -13.19
N ARG A 72 -0.73 16.16 -14.21
CA ARG A 72 -0.68 15.73 -15.61
C ARG A 72 0.71 15.23 -16.04
N ASP A 73 1.78 15.83 -15.51
CA ASP A 73 3.16 15.47 -15.82
C ASP A 73 3.54 14.08 -15.25
N ASP A 74 2.73 13.54 -14.34
CA ASP A 74 2.91 12.21 -13.77
C ASP A 74 2.20 11.11 -14.59
N LEU A 75 1.44 11.45 -15.63
CA LEU A 75 0.64 10.47 -16.37
C LEU A 75 1.48 9.32 -16.95
N GLN A 76 2.68 9.63 -17.47
CA GLN A 76 3.55 8.59 -18.03
C GLN A 76 4.07 7.64 -16.95
N ILE A 77 4.45 8.16 -15.78
CA ILE A 77 4.93 7.29 -14.69
C ILE A 77 3.80 6.43 -14.12
N LEU A 78 2.56 6.94 -14.04
CA LEU A 78 1.39 6.15 -13.65
C LEU A 78 1.12 4.99 -14.62
N LYS A 79 1.13 5.26 -15.93
CA LYS A 79 0.98 4.23 -16.98
C LYS A 79 2.12 3.20 -16.94
N HIS A 80 3.34 3.64 -16.63
CA HIS A 80 4.47 2.73 -16.44
C HIS A 80 4.29 1.83 -15.21
N MET A 81 3.89 2.39 -14.06
CA MET A 81 3.60 1.62 -12.84
C MET A 81 2.51 0.57 -13.07
N GLU A 82 1.46 0.91 -13.84
CA GLU A 82 0.40 -0.02 -14.24
C GLU A 82 0.93 -1.16 -15.13
N SER A 83 1.78 -0.86 -16.11
CA SER A 83 2.45 -1.87 -16.93
C SER A 83 3.31 -2.82 -16.10
N VAL A 84 4.08 -2.29 -15.14
CA VAL A 84 4.85 -3.10 -14.18
C VAL A 84 3.92 -3.96 -13.32
N ALA A 85 2.79 -3.44 -12.86
CA ALA A 85 1.80 -4.20 -12.10
C ALA A 85 1.30 -5.42 -12.86
N HIS A 86 0.98 -5.28 -14.15
CA HIS A 86 0.52 -6.40 -14.98
C HIS A 86 1.59 -7.49 -15.14
N LYS A 87 2.88 -7.14 -15.22
CA LYS A 87 3.97 -8.14 -15.21
C LYS A 87 3.99 -8.95 -13.91
N PHE A 88 3.67 -8.33 -12.77
CA PHE A 88 3.60 -9.03 -11.49
C PHE A 88 2.37 -9.90 -11.36
N VAL A 89 1.22 -9.48 -11.90
CA VAL A 89 0.02 -10.32 -11.98
C VAL A 89 0.28 -11.58 -12.82
N GLN A 90 0.97 -11.44 -13.97
CA GLN A 90 1.30 -12.56 -14.85
C GLN A 90 2.20 -13.63 -14.22
N LYS A 91 2.89 -13.31 -13.12
CA LYS A 91 3.69 -14.31 -12.38
C LYS A 91 2.84 -15.32 -11.60
N HIS A 92 1.52 -15.09 -11.50
CA HIS A 92 0.59 -15.87 -10.66
C HIS A 92 -0.67 -16.23 -11.45
N GLU A 93 -0.56 -17.15 -12.41
CA GLU A 93 -1.64 -17.50 -13.35
C GLU A 93 -2.94 -17.99 -12.70
N ASN A 94 -2.85 -18.56 -11.49
CA ASN A 94 -3.99 -19.12 -10.75
C ASN A 94 -4.62 -18.13 -9.75
N GLU A 95 -4.21 -16.88 -9.77
CA GLU A 95 -4.61 -15.87 -8.79
C GLU A 95 -5.30 -14.69 -9.46
N GLN A 96 -6.33 -14.17 -8.81
CA GLN A 96 -7.00 -12.95 -9.24
C GLN A 96 -6.44 -11.76 -8.48
N PHE A 97 -6.28 -10.62 -9.16
CA PHE A 97 -5.69 -9.41 -8.58
C PHE A 97 -6.55 -8.18 -8.78
N GLN A 98 -6.35 -7.21 -7.90
CA GLN A 98 -6.73 -5.82 -8.13
C GLN A 98 -5.49 -4.93 -8.08
N ILE A 99 -5.50 -3.91 -8.93
CA ILE A 99 -4.41 -2.94 -9.10
C ILE A 99 -4.98 -1.54 -8.86
N GLY A 100 -4.45 -0.82 -7.87
CA GLY A 100 -4.99 0.50 -7.54
C GLY A 100 -4.37 1.17 -6.32
N TYR A 101 -5.00 2.27 -5.92
CA TYR A 101 -4.52 3.18 -4.89
C TYR A 101 -5.55 3.33 -3.78
N HIS A 102 -5.09 3.52 -2.55
CA HIS A 102 -5.96 4.04 -1.50
C HIS A 102 -6.23 5.53 -1.73
N ALA A 103 -7.49 5.94 -1.65
CA ALA A 103 -7.90 7.32 -1.84
C ALA A 103 -7.26 8.28 -0.82
N LEU A 104 -7.14 7.86 0.44
CA LEU A 104 -6.55 8.65 1.53
C LEU A 104 -5.38 7.85 2.16
N PRO A 105 -4.19 7.82 1.52
CA PRO A 105 -3.08 6.99 1.97
C PRO A 105 -2.51 7.47 3.32
N HIS A 106 -2.12 6.51 4.15
CA HIS A 106 -1.54 6.75 5.47
C HIS A 106 0.00 6.84 5.46
N MET A 107 0.64 6.46 4.36
CA MET A 107 2.09 6.47 4.19
C MET A 107 2.50 7.61 3.25
N HIS A 108 3.68 8.18 3.49
CA HIS A 108 4.31 9.09 2.54
C HIS A 108 4.90 8.28 1.38
N ARG A 109 4.94 8.90 0.19
CA ARG A 109 5.22 8.32 -1.13
C ARG A 109 3.99 7.69 -1.77
N LEU A 110 3.72 8.08 -3.02
CA LEU A 110 2.80 7.38 -3.89
C LEU A 110 3.21 5.90 -4.02
N HIS A 111 2.24 5.00 -3.87
CA HIS A 111 2.45 3.57 -4.04
C HIS A 111 1.20 2.95 -4.67
N LEU A 112 1.40 2.16 -5.71
CA LEU A 112 0.37 1.37 -6.37
C LEU A 112 0.33 -0.01 -5.73
N HIS A 113 -0.83 -0.40 -5.23
CA HIS A 113 -1.06 -1.74 -4.72
C HIS A 113 -1.29 -2.71 -5.87
N VAL A 114 -0.60 -3.84 -5.84
CA VAL A 114 -0.88 -5.03 -6.65
C VAL A 114 -1.17 -6.16 -5.68
N ILE A 115 -2.44 -6.47 -5.48
CA ILE A 115 -2.90 -7.33 -4.38
C ILE A 115 -3.84 -8.42 -4.91
N SER A 116 -3.59 -9.66 -4.50
CA SER A 116 -4.47 -10.78 -4.83
C SER A 116 -5.79 -10.69 -4.07
N THR A 117 -6.88 -11.18 -4.66
CA THR A 117 -8.24 -11.01 -4.13
C THR A 117 -8.68 -12.13 -3.20
N ASP A 118 -7.78 -13.05 -2.83
CA ASP A 118 -8.05 -14.07 -1.80
C ASP A 118 -8.22 -13.46 -0.41
N PHE A 119 -7.50 -12.38 -0.11
CA PHE A 119 -7.46 -11.73 1.21
C PHE A 119 -7.16 -12.69 2.37
N ASP A 120 -6.46 -13.79 2.08
CA ASP A 120 -5.95 -14.73 3.07
C ASP A 120 -4.62 -14.22 3.61
N SER A 121 -4.69 -13.54 4.76
CA SER A 121 -3.50 -13.06 5.45
C SER A 121 -3.73 -12.89 6.96
N PRO A 122 -2.73 -13.19 7.81
CA PRO A 122 -2.78 -12.86 9.24
C PRO A 122 -2.76 -11.34 9.52
N TYR A 123 -2.40 -10.49 8.56
CA TYR A 123 -2.37 -9.02 8.72
C TYR A 123 -3.68 -8.33 8.32
N LEU A 124 -4.62 -9.06 7.72
CA LEU A 124 -5.99 -8.60 7.56
C LEU A 124 -6.75 -8.75 8.89
N LYS A 125 -6.69 -7.71 9.72
CA LYS A 125 -7.15 -7.75 11.13
C LYS A 125 -8.40 -6.95 11.43
N THR A 126 -8.71 -5.91 10.64
CA THR A 126 -9.76 -4.94 10.99
C THR A 126 -10.73 -4.68 9.85
N LYS A 127 -11.95 -4.25 10.20
CA LYS A 127 -12.94 -3.80 9.21
C LYS A 127 -12.37 -2.69 8.32
N LYS A 128 -11.56 -1.80 8.90
CA LYS A 128 -10.87 -0.76 8.14
C LYS A 128 -9.93 -1.37 7.09
N HIS A 129 -9.10 -2.36 7.44
CA HIS A 129 -8.25 -3.02 6.45
C HIS A 129 -9.07 -3.64 5.31
N TRP A 130 -10.21 -4.26 5.60
CA TRP A 130 -11.06 -4.79 4.53
C TRP A 130 -11.63 -3.68 3.64
N ASN A 131 -12.25 -2.68 4.27
CA ASN A 131 -12.95 -1.63 3.55
C ASN A 131 -12.01 -0.76 2.71
N THR A 132 -10.71 -0.65 3.05
CA THR A 132 -9.76 0.09 2.21
C THR A 132 -9.53 -0.57 0.85
N PHE A 133 -9.71 -1.89 0.73
CA PHE A 133 -9.55 -2.63 -0.54
C PHE A 133 -10.88 -2.97 -1.22
N MET A 134 -11.96 -3.13 -0.45
CA MET A 134 -13.22 -3.73 -0.91
C MET A 134 -14.38 -2.74 -1.04
N THR A 135 -14.06 -1.45 -1.05
CA THR A 135 -15.00 -0.36 -1.31
C THR A 135 -14.38 0.59 -2.33
N PRO A 136 -15.11 1.60 -2.84
CA PRO A 136 -14.49 2.60 -3.72
C PRO A 136 -13.35 3.39 -3.08
N TYR A 137 -13.07 3.24 -1.77
CA TYR A 137 -11.81 3.71 -1.16
C TYR A 137 -10.56 3.20 -1.89
N PHE A 138 -10.63 2.02 -2.50
CA PHE A 138 -9.64 1.54 -3.45
C PHE A 138 -9.99 2.06 -4.84
N ILE A 139 -9.18 2.99 -5.35
CA ILE A 139 -9.36 3.59 -6.68
C ILE A 139 -8.56 2.75 -7.69
N PRO A 140 -9.19 2.14 -8.70
CA PRO A 140 -8.47 1.39 -9.73
C PRO A 140 -7.41 2.24 -10.43
N SER A 141 -6.27 1.64 -10.75
CA SER A 141 -5.16 2.33 -11.42
C SER A 141 -5.59 3.02 -12.72
N GLU A 142 -6.32 2.30 -13.56
CA GLU A 142 -6.84 2.84 -14.82
C GLU A 142 -7.71 4.09 -14.61
N ASP A 143 -8.50 4.14 -13.55
CA ASP A 143 -9.38 5.27 -13.26
C ASP A 143 -8.60 6.48 -12.75
N VAL A 144 -7.46 6.26 -12.07
CA VAL A 144 -6.51 7.32 -11.74
C VAL A 144 -5.88 7.87 -13.03
N CYS A 145 -5.39 7.00 -13.92
CA CYS A 145 -4.86 7.40 -15.23
C CYS A 145 -5.87 8.22 -16.04
N LYS A 146 -7.12 7.75 -16.14
CA LYS A 146 -8.21 8.45 -16.85
C LYS A 146 -8.51 9.83 -16.24
N GLN A 147 -8.52 9.95 -14.91
CA GLN A 147 -8.73 11.24 -14.24
C GLN A 147 -7.59 12.23 -14.52
N VAL A 148 -6.35 11.79 -14.41
CA VAL A 148 -5.17 12.63 -14.65
C VAL A 148 -5.08 13.06 -16.12
N GLU A 149 -5.37 12.16 -17.06
CA GLU A 149 -5.41 12.48 -18.49
C GLU A 149 -6.48 13.55 -18.78
N LYS A 150 -7.70 13.36 -18.27
CA LYS A 150 -8.84 14.24 -18.52
C LYS A 150 -8.74 15.59 -17.79
N TYR A 151 -8.41 15.57 -16.51
CA TYR A 151 -8.52 16.74 -15.61
C TYR A 151 -7.15 17.30 -15.20
N GLY A 152 -6.08 16.51 -15.32
CA GLY A 152 -4.73 16.90 -14.87
C GLY A 152 -4.45 16.61 -13.39
N TYR A 153 -5.41 16.06 -12.65
CA TYR A 153 -5.33 15.72 -11.23
C TYR A 153 -6.32 14.61 -10.87
N VAL A 154 -6.21 14.06 -9.67
CA VAL A 154 -7.17 13.09 -9.11
C VAL A 154 -8.12 13.82 -8.16
N ASN A 155 -9.43 13.65 -8.35
CA ASN A 155 -10.42 14.30 -7.50
C ASN A 155 -10.76 13.44 -6.29
N ILE A 156 -10.43 13.91 -5.08
CA ILE A 156 -10.64 13.17 -3.83
C ILE A 156 -11.55 13.98 -2.91
N ASP A 157 -12.78 13.48 -2.74
CA ASP A 157 -13.71 13.97 -1.73
C ASP A 157 -13.46 13.24 -0.40
N VAL A 158 -12.73 13.89 0.49
CA VAL A 158 -12.30 13.31 1.78
C VAL A 158 -13.47 12.75 2.57
N GLN A 159 -14.58 13.48 2.69
CA GLN A 159 -15.72 13.05 3.50
C GLN A 159 -16.39 11.80 2.89
N LYS A 160 -16.55 11.79 1.57
CA LYS A 160 -17.08 10.63 0.84
C LYS A 160 -16.19 9.40 1.02
N TYR A 161 -14.87 9.56 0.89
CA TYR A 161 -13.95 8.45 1.01
C TYR A 161 -13.85 7.93 2.45
N GLU A 162 -13.86 8.80 3.46
CA GLU A 162 -13.92 8.37 4.86
C GLU A 162 -15.19 7.59 5.21
N ALA A 163 -16.32 7.93 4.60
CA ALA A 163 -17.58 7.21 4.80
C ALA A 163 -17.49 5.74 4.36
N TYR A 164 -16.73 5.43 3.30
CA TYR A 164 -16.53 4.05 2.84
C TYR A 164 -15.83 3.17 3.88
N LEU A 165 -14.96 3.73 4.72
CA LEU A 165 -14.31 2.97 5.78
C LEU A 165 -15.30 2.49 6.87
N ARG A 166 -16.47 3.13 6.95
CA ARG A 166 -17.48 2.87 7.99
C ARG A 166 -18.56 1.90 7.54
N THR A 167 -18.64 1.57 6.25
CA THR A 167 -19.66 0.66 5.71
C THR A 167 -19.62 -0.73 6.34
N SER A 168 -20.70 -1.48 6.16
CA SER A 168 -20.82 -2.86 6.63
C SER A 168 -19.76 -3.76 5.99
N LEU A 169 -19.27 -4.73 6.76
CA LEU A 169 -18.28 -5.69 6.30
C LEU A 169 -18.97 -6.69 5.36
N LYS A 170 -18.84 -6.48 4.05
CA LYS A 170 -19.48 -7.28 2.99
C LYS A 170 -18.45 -8.13 2.25
N CYS A 171 -18.79 -9.38 1.96
CA CYS A 171 -17.99 -10.22 1.07
C CYS A 171 -17.92 -9.62 -0.35
N HIS A 172 -16.78 -9.75 -1.03
CA HIS A 172 -16.60 -9.24 -2.38
C HIS A 172 -17.09 -10.22 -3.47
N LYS A 173 -17.32 -11.50 -3.10
CA LYS A 173 -17.78 -12.55 -4.01
C LYS A 173 -19.27 -12.85 -3.91
N CYS A 174 -19.94 -12.43 -2.82
CA CYS A 174 -21.35 -12.76 -2.57
C CYS A 174 -22.04 -11.65 -1.73
N PRO A 175 -23.37 -11.70 -1.53
CA PRO A 175 -24.09 -10.65 -0.81
C PRO A 175 -23.96 -10.70 0.72
N ASN A 176 -23.27 -11.69 1.30
CA ASN A 176 -23.19 -11.89 2.76
C ASN A 176 -22.52 -10.73 3.49
N LEU A 177 -23.05 -10.44 4.69
CA LEU A 177 -22.56 -9.41 5.61
C LEU A 177 -22.02 -10.05 6.89
N PHE A 178 -21.04 -9.40 7.49
CA PHE A 178 -20.34 -9.87 8.68
C PHE A 178 -20.25 -8.77 9.74
N THR A 179 -20.19 -9.19 11.01
CA THR A 179 -20.01 -8.26 12.13
C THR A 179 -18.54 -8.07 12.51
N ASN A 180 -17.68 -9.03 12.14
CA ASN A 180 -16.26 -9.02 12.46
C ASN A 180 -15.42 -9.72 11.37
N ILE A 181 -14.11 -9.45 11.38
CA ILE A 181 -13.17 -9.98 10.39
C ILE A 181 -12.96 -11.49 10.51
N ALA A 182 -13.05 -12.06 11.70
CA ALA A 182 -12.85 -13.50 11.87
C ALA A 182 -13.90 -14.29 11.10
N GLY A 183 -15.19 -13.96 11.27
CA GLY A 183 -16.28 -14.59 10.53
C GLY A 183 -16.22 -14.34 9.02
N LEU A 184 -15.77 -13.14 8.59
CA LEU A 184 -15.53 -12.90 7.18
C LEU A 184 -14.42 -13.81 6.64
N LYS A 185 -13.29 -13.91 7.35
CA LYS A 185 -12.14 -14.73 6.90
C LYS A 185 -12.50 -16.21 6.79
N GLU A 186 -13.24 -16.73 7.77
CA GLU A 186 -13.76 -18.10 7.71
C GLU A 186 -14.62 -18.30 6.45
N HIS A 187 -15.53 -17.36 6.17
CA HIS A 187 -16.35 -17.41 4.97
C HIS A 187 -15.57 -17.31 3.65
N LEU A 188 -14.46 -16.56 3.61
CA LEU A 188 -13.65 -16.45 2.39
C LEU A 188 -13.06 -17.79 1.95
N MET A 189 -12.87 -18.73 2.88
CA MET A 189 -12.40 -20.09 2.57
C MET A 189 -13.42 -20.89 1.76
N ASP A 190 -14.71 -20.54 1.82
CA ASP A 190 -15.78 -21.18 1.03
C ASP A 190 -15.73 -20.82 -0.47
N HIS A 191 -14.92 -19.81 -0.84
CA HIS A 191 -14.81 -19.31 -2.22
C HIS A 191 -13.47 -19.66 -2.89
N ASN A 192 -12.68 -20.52 -2.26
CA ASN A 192 -11.39 -21.00 -2.76
C ASN A 192 -11.52 -22.36 -3.45
#